data_AF-A0A151BLM5-F1
#
_entry.id   AF-A0A151BLM5-F1
#
_cell.length_a   1.000
_cell.length_b   1.000
_cell.length_c   1.000
_cell.angle_alpha   90.00
_cell.angle_beta   90.00
_cell.angle_gamma   90.00
#
_symmetry.space_group_name_H-M   'P 1'
#
loop_
_entity.id
_entity.type
_entity.pdbx_description
1 polymer ?
#
loop_
_entity_poly.entity_id
_entity_poly.type
_entity_poly.pdbx_seq_one_letter_code
_entity_poly.pdbx_strand_id
1 'polypeptide(L)'
;MIIDAHAHIGDLRSPSNLDRTPVTVEKLIARLDEEGIDKAVVLPWPACPEAVTFPGLFAPEPDIISQIRATLRYPDRLIPFGNADPRWGGNTSHTDFSWLLERFVEMGCVGMGEVSANMYFDDPRAVNLFRQCGQWDLPITIESTGPGEGHYGFIDDVGSPHLERLLQQVPETIIIGHGPGFWADIGGGLTVEEKSGYPKGPIRQEGSVPRLLRTYPNLYADISAMSGYNALTRDEAFAIRFLNEFQDRIIFGTDVCFGDERGRMPQLGYLRRLLDEGHITQEVFDKITYKNVLRVMKRYKL
;
A
#
# COMPACT_ATOMS: atom_id res chain seq x y z
N MET A 1 -1.37 11.93 -17.18
CA MET A 1 -1.66 10.57 -16.73
C MET A 1 -1.52 10.55 -15.22
N ILE A 2 -2.41 9.86 -14.52
CA ILE A 2 -2.46 9.67 -13.07
C ILE A 2 -2.86 8.21 -12.83
N ILE A 3 -2.11 7.51 -11.99
CA ILE A 3 -2.35 6.12 -11.64
C ILE A 3 -2.50 6.03 -10.13
N ASP A 4 -3.70 5.68 -9.67
CA ASP A 4 -3.94 5.34 -8.27
C ASP A 4 -3.33 3.97 -7.97
N ALA A 5 -2.18 3.93 -7.29
CA ALA A 5 -1.43 2.70 -7.07
C ALA A 5 -1.97 1.82 -5.93
N HIS A 6 -3.07 2.21 -5.28
CA HIS A 6 -3.62 1.48 -4.14
C HIS A 6 -5.15 1.64 -4.13
N ALA A 7 -5.86 0.65 -4.64
CA ALA A 7 -7.32 0.58 -4.57
C ALA A 7 -7.80 -0.85 -4.36
N HIS A 8 -9.00 -1.01 -3.81
CA HIS A 8 -9.64 -2.31 -3.62
C HIS A 8 -10.97 -2.40 -4.37
N ILE A 9 -11.40 -3.62 -4.63
CA ILE A 9 -12.75 -3.95 -5.08
C ILE A 9 -13.28 -5.10 -4.22
N GLY A 10 -14.58 -5.10 -3.95
CA GLY A 10 -15.22 -6.12 -3.13
C GLY A 10 -16.01 -5.55 -1.97
N ASP A 11 -16.52 -6.46 -1.14
CA ASP A 11 -17.23 -6.13 0.09
C ASP A 11 -16.30 -6.26 1.29
N LEU A 12 -15.74 -5.11 1.69
CA LEU A 12 -14.82 -4.98 2.81
C LEU A 12 -15.55 -4.56 4.10
N ARG A 13 -16.88 -4.73 4.14
CA ARG A 13 -17.65 -4.41 5.33
C ARG A 13 -17.38 -5.42 6.43
N SER A 14 -17.61 -4.94 7.64
CA SER A 14 -17.51 -5.66 8.89
C SER A 14 -18.68 -5.26 9.79
N PRO A 15 -18.90 -5.95 10.92
CA PRO A 15 -19.98 -5.59 11.85
C PRO A 15 -19.96 -4.14 12.34
N SER A 16 -18.80 -3.46 12.32
CA SER A 16 -18.66 -2.07 12.77
C SER A 16 -18.95 -1.02 11.70
N ASN A 17 -19.13 -1.42 10.43
CA ASN A 17 -19.26 -0.50 9.30
C ASN A 17 -20.25 -0.99 8.22
N LEU A 18 -21.28 -1.76 8.60
CA LEU A 18 -22.29 -2.32 7.69
C LEU A 18 -23.06 -1.27 6.87
N ASP A 19 -23.07 -0.01 7.34
CA ASP A 19 -23.67 1.14 6.69
C ASP A 19 -22.83 1.70 5.52
N ARG A 20 -21.60 1.20 5.33
CA ARG A 20 -20.75 1.55 4.20
C ARG A 20 -21.22 0.86 2.91
N THR A 21 -20.75 1.38 1.80
CA THR A 21 -21.04 0.84 0.47
C THR A 21 -19.86 0.02 -0.05
N PRO A 22 -20.06 -1.25 -0.46
CA PRO A 22 -19.02 -2.04 -1.13
C PRO A 22 -18.50 -1.37 -2.41
N VAL A 23 -17.23 -1.61 -2.74
CA VAL A 23 -16.61 -1.11 -3.97
C VAL A 23 -16.87 -2.10 -5.09
N THR A 24 -17.73 -1.74 -6.05
CA THR A 24 -17.84 -2.50 -7.30
C THR A 24 -16.86 -1.93 -8.33
N VAL A 25 -16.53 -2.73 -9.35
CA VAL A 25 -15.64 -2.28 -10.43
C VAL A 25 -16.21 -1.03 -11.13
N GLU A 26 -17.52 -1.01 -11.37
CA GLU A 26 -18.21 0.10 -12.02
C GLU A 26 -18.15 1.38 -11.16
N LYS A 27 -18.28 1.25 -9.83
CA LYS A 27 -18.15 2.38 -8.91
C LYS A 27 -16.72 2.89 -8.83
N LEU A 28 -15.74 1.99 -8.82
CA LEU A 28 -14.33 2.38 -8.87
C LEU A 28 -14.05 3.17 -10.15
N ILE A 29 -14.44 2.65 -11.32
CA ILE A 29 -14.24 3.34 -12.60
C ILE A 29 -14.94 4.70 -12.64
N ALA A 30 -16.21 4.79 -12.20
CA ALA A 30 -16.94 6.05 -12.15
C ALA A 30 -16.23 7.09 -11.26
N ARG A 31 -15.67 6.66 -10.12
CA ARG A 31 -14.85 7.51 -9.26
C ARG A 31 -13.58 7.97 -9.97
N LEU A 32 -12.86 7.07 -10.63
CA LEU A 32 -11.64 7.42 -11.37
C LEU A 32 -11.95 8.49 -12.42
N ASP A 33 -13.06 8.38 -13.15
CA ASP A 33 -13.50 9.38 -14.12
C ASP A 33 -13.79 10.74 -13.47
N GLU A 34 -14.49 10.75 -12.34
CA GLU A 34 -14.85 11.98 -11.64
C GLU A 34 -13.64 12.71 -11.05
N GLU A 35 -12.66 11.98 -10.49
CA GLU A 35 -11.46 12.55 -9.88
C GLU A 35 -10.38 12.91 -10.93
N GLY A 36 -10.57 12.46 -12.17
CA GLY A 36 -9.61 12.62 -13.27
C GLY A 36 -8.38 11.72 -13.10
N ILE A 37 -8.59 10.48 -12.69
CA ILE A 37 -7.57 9.43 -12.54
C ILE A 37 -7.69 8.47 -13.74
N ASP A 38 -6.58 8.24 -14.44
CA ASP A 38 -6.59 7.45 -15.68
C ASP A 38 -6.70 5.95 -15.38
N LYS A 39 -5.94 5.45 -14.40
CA LYS A 39 -5.88 4.02 -14.05
C LYS A 39 -5.79 3.80 -12.54
N ALA A 40 -6.15 2.60 -12.09
CA ALA A 40 -5.92 2.16 -10.72
C ALA A 40 -5.27 0.78 -10.66
N VAL A 41 -4.36 0.58 -9.72
CA VAL A 41 -3.85 -0.73 -9.32
C VAL A 41 -4.80 -1.30 -8.28
N VAL A 42 -5.33 -2.49 -8.56
CA VAL A 42 -6.31 -3.16 -7.71
C VAL A 42 -5.63 -4.26 -6.92
N LEU A 43 -5.61 -4.09 -5.60
CA LEU A 43 -4.99 -4.97 -4.61
C LEU A 43 -6.09 -5.90 -4.05
N PRO A 44 -6.09 -7.20 -4.37
CA PRO A 44 -7.14 -8.09 -3.89
C PRO A 44 -7.03 -8.32 -2.38
N TRP A 45 -8.16 -8.24 -1.67
CA TRP A 45 -8.20 -8.28 -0.21
C TRP A 45 -9.53 -8.88 0.29
N PRO A 46 -9.56 -9.68 1.39
CA PRO A 46 -8.45 -10.02 2.29
C PRO A 46 -7.72 -11.34 1.96
N ALA A 47 -6.40 -11.37 2.20
CA ALA A 47 -5.58 -12.59 2.14
C ALA A 47 -5.28 -13.20 3.53
N CYS A 48 -5.36 -12.40 4.58
CA CYS A 48 -5.10 -12.80 5.97
C CYS A 48 -6.38 -12.72 6.83
N PRO A 49 -6.48 -13.49 7.93
CA PRO A 49 -7.65 -13.46 8.81
C PRO A 49 -7.82 -12.16 9.59
N GLU A 50 -6.76 -11.37 9.80
CA GLU A 50 -6.80 -10.14 10.59
C GLU A 50 -7.34 -8.93 9.81
N ALA A 51 -7.30 -9.00 8.49
CA ALA A 51 -7.62 -7.89 7.58
C ALA A 51 -9.05 -7.36 7.70
N VAL A 52 -10.04 -8.24 7.57
CA VAL A 52 -11.46 -7.89 7.62
C VAL A 52 -12.15 -8.82 8.59
N THR A 53 -12.92 -8.26 9.53
CA THR A 53 -13.68 -9.05 10.50
C THR A 53 -14.84 -9.78 9.82
N PHE A 54 -14.73 -11.12 9.75
CA PHE A 54 -15.70 -12.03 9.13
C PHE A 54 -15.93 -11.81 7.61
N PRO A 55 -14.89 -11.82 6.78
CA PRO A 55 -14.97 -11.36 5.39
C PRO A 55 -15.86 -12.23 4.49
N GLY A 56 -15.98 -13.52 4.82
CA GLY A 56 -16.80 -14.47 4.07
C GLY A 56 -18.29 -14.42 4.36
N LEU A 57 -18.77 -13.54 5.25
CA LEU A 57 -20.19 -13.45 5.60
C LEU A 57 -20.96 -12.43 4.75
N PHE A 58 -20.28 -11.44 4.18
CA PHE A 58 -20.91 -10.32 3.48
C PHE A 58 -20.68 -10.35 1.97
N ALA A 59 -19.51 -10.82 1.52
CA ALA A 59 -19.17 -10.91 0.10
C ALA A 59 -19.55 -12.29 -0.48
N PRO A 60 -20.28 -12.35 -1.61
CA PRO A 60 -20.54 -13.63 -2.30
C PRO A 60 -19.29 -14.23 -2.94
N GLU A 61 -18.34 -13.38 -3.36
CA GLU A 61 -17.07 -13.75 -3.97
C GLU A 61 -15.92 -12.99 -3.27
N PRO A 62 -15.56 -13.36 -2.03
CA PRO A 62 -14.52 -12.66 -1.25
C PRO A 62 -13.10 -13.05 -1.64
N ASP A 63 -12.94 -14.06 -2.50
CA ASP A 63 -11.64 -14.64 -2.79
C ASP A 63 -10.77 -13.76 -3.71
N ILE A 64 -9.46 -13.98 -3.65
CA ILE A 64 -8.48 -13.22 -4.42
C ILE A 64 -8.67 -13.40 -5.94
N ILE A 65 -9.10 -14.59 -6.39
CA ILE A 65 -9.19 -14.91 -7.81
C ILE A 65 -10.37 -14.21 -8.46
N SER A 66 -11.54 -14.16 -7.80
CA SER A 66 -12.70 -13.42 -8.31
C SER A 66 -12.41 -11.93 -8.44
N GLN A 67 -11.69 -11.34 -7.47
CA GLN A 67 -11.24 -9.94 -7.54
C GLN A 67 -10.28 -9.71 -8.71
N ILE A 68 -9.24 -10.53 -8.88
CA ILE A 68 -8.32 -10.44 -10.03
C ILE A 68 -9.09 -10.52 -11.36
N ARG A 69 -10.02 -11.48 -11.49
CA ARG A 69 -10.85 -11.64 -12.68
C ARG A 69 -11.73 -10.42 -12.94
N ALA A 70 -12.29 -9.82 -11.90
CA ALA A 70 -13.10 -8.62 -12.01
C ALA A 70 -12.28 -7.42 -12.51
N THR A 71 -11.05 -7.25 -12.00
CA THR A 71 -10.08 -6.26 -12.47
C THR A 71 -9.76 -6.43 -13.95
N LEU A 72 -9.49 -7.67 -14.38
CA LEU A 72 -9.12 -8.01 -15.75
C LEU A 72 -10.23 -7.77 -16.79
N ARG A 73 -11.48 -7.52 -16.38
CA ARG A 73 -12.55 -7.12 -17.30
C ARG A 73 -12.35 -5.71 -17.86
N TYR A 74 -11.50 -4.90 -17.25
CA TYR A 74 -11.27 -3.50 -17.63
C TYR A 74 -9.77 -3.18 -17.70
N PRO A 75 -8.99 -3.86 -18.56
CA PRO A 75 -7.53 -3.72 -18.60
C PRO A 75 -7.05 -2.32 -19.00
N ASP A 76 -7.89 -1.55 -19.70
CA ASP A 76 -7.60 -0.16 -20.06
C ASP A 76 -7.69 0.80 -18.86
N ARG A 77 -8.29 0.36 -17.74
CA ARG A 77 -8.52 1.20 -16.55
C ARG A 77 -7.90 0.62 -15.29
N LEU A 78 -7.82 -0.70 -15.17
CA LEU A 78 -7.42 -1.37 -13.94
C LEU A 78 -6.24 -2.31 -14.16
N ILE A 79 -5.32 -2.31 -13.19
CA ILE A 79 -4.07 -3.08 -13.21
C ILE A 79 -4.13 -4.09 -12.05
N PRO A 80 -4.09 -5.41 -12.31
CA PRO A 80 -4.22 -6.40 -11.24
C PRO A 80 -2.92 -6.60 -10.47
N PHE A 81 -3.03 -6.62 -9.15
CA PHE A 81 -2.06 -7.24 -8.25
C PHE A 81 -2.57 -8.62 -7.80
N GLY A 82 -1.66 -9.49 -7.36
CA GLY A 82 -1.98 -10.68 -6.58
C GLY A 82 -1.90 -10.36 -5.09
N ASN A 83 -2.29 -11.31 -4.23
CA ASN A 83 -2.05 -11.18 -2.79
C ASN A 83 -1.93 -12.56 -2.14
N ALA A 84 -1.20 -12.64 -1.04
CA ALA A 84 -0.96 -13.88 -0.29
C ALA A 84 -0.57 -13.56 1.15
N ASP A 85 -0.89 -14.45 2.07
CA ASP A 85 -0.35 -14.42 3.43
C ASP A 85 0.96 -15.24 3.49
N PRO A 86 2.03 -14.76 4.15
CA PRO A 86 3.26 -15.53 4.33
C PRO A 86 3.08 -16.91 4.99
N ARG A 87 1.96 -17.14 5.68
CA ARG A 87 1.60 -18.42 6.32
C ARG A 87 0.93 -19.39 5.35
N TRP A 88 0.58 -18.96 4.13
CA TRP A 88 0.10 -19.87 3.08
C TRP A 88 1.19 -20.87 2.72
N GLY A 89 0.80 -22.10 2.37
CA GLY A 89 1.76 -23.19 2.11
C GLY A 89 2.24 -23.93 3.36
N GLY A 90 1.42 -24.00 4.41
CA GLY A 90 1.67 -24.84 5.58
C GLY A 90 2.35 -24.13 6.74
N ASN A 91 2.32 -22.80 6.77
CA ASN A 91 2.81 -21.99 7.89
C ASN A 91 4.30 -22.25 8.22
N THR A 92 5.14 -22.35 7.19
CA THR A 92 6.57 -22.65 7.30
C THR A 92 7.42 -21.61 6.56
N SER A 93 8.63 -21.36 7.05
CA SER A 93 9.60 -20.45 6.41
C SER A 93 10.24 -21.03 5.14
N HIS A 94 9.87 -22.26 4.76
CA HIS A 94 10.43 -23.00 3.63
C HIS A 94 9.41 -23.20 2.49
N THR A 95 8.25 -22.54 2.57
CA THR A 95 7.22 -22.64 1.52
C THR A 95 7.83 -22.27 0.16
N ASP A 96 7.66 -23.14 -0.83
CA ASP A 96 7.88 -22.80 -2.22
C ASP A 96 6.64 -22.08 -2.77
N PHE A 97 6.75 -20.78 -2.99
CA PHE A 97 5.68 -19.95 -3.54
C PHE A 97 5.73 -19.88 -5.07
N SER A 98 6.68 -20.54 -5.74
CA SER A 98 6.87 -20.46 -7.20
C SER A 98 5.57 -20.75 -7.96
N TRP A 99 4.84 -21.80 -7.59
CA TRP A 99 3.56 -22.12 -8.22
C TRP A 99 2.54 -21.00 -8.03
N LEU A 100 2.41 -20.44 -6.81
CA LEU A 100 1.48 -19.34 -6.55
C LEU A 100 1.85 -18.08 -7.36
N LEU A 101 3.13 -17.73 -7.40
CA LEU A 101 3.62 -16.55 -8.13
C LEU A 101 3.48 -16.73 -9.66
N GLU A 102 3.77 -17.94 -10.17
CA GLU A 102 3.55 -18.29 -11.57
C GLU A 102 2.09 -18.09 -11.95
N ARG A 103 1.15 -18.59 -11.16
CA ARG A 103 -0.28 -18.44 -11.43
C ARG A 103 -0.74 -16.99 -11.41
N PHE A 104 -0.24 -16.16 -10.48
CA PHE A 104 -0.53 -14.73 -10.49
C PHE A 104 0.01 -14.04 -11.75
N VAL A 105 1.24 -14.34 -12.16
CA VAL A 105 1.82 -13.78 -13.39
C VAL A 105 1.06 -14.24 -14.64
N GLU A 106 0.65 -15.51 -14.72
CA GLU A 106 -0.17 -16.05 -15.82
C GLU A 106 -1.55 -15.37 -15.91
N MET A 107 -2.13 -14.97 -14.77
CA MET A 107 -3.37 -14.18 -14.74
C MET A 107 -3.13 -12.70 -15.09
N GLY A 108 -1.88 -12.26 -15.26
CA GLY A 108 -1.53 -10.89 -15.61
C GLY A 108 -1.25 -9.97 -14.43
N CYS A 109 -1.13 -10.50 -13.20
CA CYS A 109 -0.73 -9.71 -12.04
C CYS A 109 0.68 -9.15 -12.20
N VAL A 110 0.88 -7.88 -11.87
CA VAL A 110 2.16 -7.16 -12.06
C VAL A 110 2.82 -6.73 -10.75
N GLY A 111 2.24 -7.10 -9.62
CA GLY A 111 2.73 -6.87 -8.26
C GLY A 111 1.88 -7.63 -7.25
N MET A 112 2.19 -7.46 -5.97
CA MET A 112 1.54 -8.12 -4.84
C MET A 112 1.07 -7.08 -3.83
N GLY A 113 -0.09 -7.29 -3.23
CA GLY A 113 -0.60 -6.46 -2.15
C GLY A 113 -2.11 -6.46 -2.06
N GLU A 114 -2.69 -5.97 -0.97
CA GLU A 114 -2.01 -5.45 0.22
C GLU A 114 -1.61 -6.61 1.15
N VAL A 115 -0.31 -6.85 1.35
CA VAL A 115 0.14 -7.94 2.22
C VAL A 115 0.08 -7.44 3.66
N SER A 116 -0.86 -8.00 4.43
CA SER A 116 -1.26 -7.43 5.72
C SER A 116 -1.26 -8.45 6.87
N ALA A 117 -0.36 -9.43 6.83
CA ALA A 117 -0.27 -10.44 7.88
C ALA A 117 0.23 -9.84 9.20
N ASN A 118 -0.46 -10.14 10.31
CA ASN A 118 -0.09 -9.63 11.62
C ASN A 118 1.08 -10.42 12.25
N MET A 119 2.29 -10.08 11.79
CA MET A 119 3.57 -10.64 12.25
C MET A 119 4.69 -9.61 12.06
N TYR A 120 5.86 -9.84 12.65
CA TYR A 120 7.01 -8.96 12.42
C TYR A 120 7.48 -9.00 10.96
N PHE A 121 7.95 -7.87 10.44
CA PHE A 121 8.48 -7.78 9.07
C PHE A 121 9.60 -8.77 8.77
N ASP A 122 10.47 -9.03 9.74
CA ASP A 122 11.62 -9.93 9.62
C ASP A 122 11.32 -11.38 10.02
N ASP A 123 10.04 -11.73 10.19
CA ASP A 123 9.63 -13.12 10.37
C ASP A 123 10.15 -13.96 9.18
N PRO A 124 10.81 -15.10 9.42
CA PRO A 124 11.37 -15.91 8.34
C PRO A 124 10.36 -16.32 7.25
N ARG A 125 9.06 -16.41 7.57
CA ARG A 125 8.00 -16.68 6.59
C ARG A 125 7.75 -15.49 5.68
N ALA A 126 7.68 -14.28 6.26
CA ALA A 126 7.54 -13.03 5.50
C ALA A 126 8.76 -12.81 4.61
N VAL A 127 9.96 -12.94 5.16
CA VAL A 127 11.22 -12.83 4.43
C VAL A 127 11.27 -13.82 3.26
N ASN A 128 10.81 -15.06 3.44
CA ASN A 128 10.76 -16.06 2.38
C ASN A 128 9.79 -15.68 1.23
N LEU A 129 8.56 -15.26 1.55
CA LEU A 129 7.61 -14.78 0.54
C LEU A 129 8.18 -13.58 -0.23
N PHE A 130 8.69 -12.58 0.49
CA PHE A 130 9.20 -11.36 -0.12
C PHE A 130 10.37 -11.64 -1.05
N ARG A 131 11.33 -12.46 -0.60
CA ARG A 131 12.48 -12.87 -1.44
C ARG A 131 12.02 -13.49 -2.76
N GLN A 132 11.03 -14.39 -2.71
CA GLN A 132 10.52 -15.04 -3.92
C GLN A 132 9.78 -14.04 -4.81
N CYS A 133 8.97 -13.11 -4.27
CA CYS A 133 8.38 -12.03 -5.08
C CYS A 133 9.45 -11.19 -5.81
N GLY A 134 10.57 -10.87 -5.16
CA GLY A 134 11.70 -10.19 -5.78
C GLY A 134 12.31 -10.95 -6.96
N GLN A 135 12.49 -12.27 -6.82
CA GLN A 135 12.97 -13.14 -7.92
C GLN A 135 12.00 -13.18 -9.09
N TRP A 136 10.72 -12.92 -8.84
CA TRP A 136 9.68 -12.83 -9.85
C TRP A 136 9.43 -11.40 -10.33
N ASP A 137 10.24 -10.40 -9.96
CA ASP A 137 10.04 -8.99 -10.34
C ASP A 137 8.65 -8.43 -9.96
N LEU A 138 8.10 -8.88 -8.84
CA LEU A 138 6.81 -8.42 -8.31
C LEU A 138 7.05 -7.47 -7.12
N PRO A 139 6.77 -6.15 -7.25
CA PRO A 139 6.78 -5.24 -6.11
C PRO A 139 5.68 -5.63 -5.11
N ILE A 140 5.88 -5.30 -3.83
CA ILE A 140 4.93 -5.62 -2.75
C ILE A 140 4.48 -4.33 -2.07
N THR A 141 3.17 -4.08 -2.05
CA THR A 141 2.55 -3.11 -1.12
C THR A 141 2.18 -3.81 0.19
N ILE A 142 2.58 -3.21 1.31
CA ILE A 142 2.45 -3.76 2.66
C ILE A 142 1.50 -2.94 3.52
N GLU A 143 0.76 -3.59 4.40
CA GLU A 143 0.15 -2.90 5.54
C GLU A 143 1.12 -2.93 6.72
N SER A 144 1.23 -1.83 7.47
CA SER A 144 2.07 -1.74 8.65
C SER A 144 1.31 -1.22 9.86
N THR A 145 1.54 -1.87 10.99
CA THR A 145 1.02 -1.47 12.29
C THR A 145 2.13 -1.44 13.35
N GLY A 146 1.80 -0.95 14.54
CA GLY A 146 2.64 -1.09 15.72
C GLY A 146 2.36 -2.37 16.52
N PRO A 147 3.05 -2.54 17.66
CA PRO A 147 2.91 -3.71 18.49
C PRO A 147 1.57 -3.76 19.21
N GLY A 148 1.07 -4.97 19.47
CA GLY A 148 -0.14 -5.22 20.24
C GLY A 148 -1.21 -6.00 19.48
N GLU A 149 -2.26 -6.38 20.21
CA GLU A 149 -3.42 -7.08 19.66
C GLU A 149 -4.43 -6.10 19.04
N GLY A 150 -5.32 -6.60 18.17
CA GLY A 150 -6.42 -5.82 17.60
C GLY A 150 -6.08 -4.99 16.37
N HIS A 151 -4.86 -5.14 15.84
CA HIS A 151 -4.41 -4.52 14.61
C HIS A 151 -4.16 -5.56 13.50
N TYR A 152 -4.21 -5.14 12.25
CA TYR A 152 -3.80 -5.92 11.08
C TYR A 152 -2.56 -5.29 10.45
N GLY A 153 -1.84 -6.04 9.62
CA GLY A 153 -0.57 -5.59 9.04
C GLY A 153 0.67 -5.99 9.83
N PHE A 154 1.82 -5.80 9.19
CA PHE A 154 3.11 -6.17 9.75
C PHE A 154 3.47 -5.30 10.95
N ILE A 155 3.92 -5.97 12.01
CA ILE A 155 4.31 -5.35 13.27
C ILE A 155 5.73 -4.83 13.15
N ASP A 156 5.94 -3.60 13.62
CA ASP A 156 7.28 -3.06 13.86
C ASP A 156 7.33 -2.25 15.15
N ASP A 157 8.52 -2.13 15.70
CA ASP A 157 8.80 -1.25 16.83
C ASP A 157 9.00 0.19 16.36
N VAL A 158 8.98 1.13 17.31
CA VAL A 158 9.36 2.53 17.05
C VAL A 158 10.77 2.57 16.44
N GLY A 159 10.93 3.28 15.33
CA GLY A 159 12.19 3.33 14.58
C GLY A 159 12.32 2.27 13.48
N SER A 160 11.29 1.45 13.29
CA SER A 160 11.16 0.45 12.22
C SER A 160 12.32 -0.55 12.06
N PRO A 161 12.86 -1.15 13.15
CA PRO A 161 14.00 -2.06 13.05
C PRO A 161 13.69 -3.38 12.33
N HIS A 162 12.45 -3.87 12.35
CA HIS A 162 12.08 -5.12 11.67
C HIS A 162 11.97 -4.91 10.15
N LEU A 163 11.35 -3.80 9.72
CA LEU A 163 11.32 -3.41 8.30
C LEU A 163 12.73 -3.21 7.76
N GLU A 164 13.62 -2.58 8.54
CA GLU A 164 15.02 -2.42 8.14
C GLU A 164 15.73 -3.76 7.91
N ARG A 165 15.55 -4.73 8.81
CA ARG A 165 16.11 -6.07 8.64
C ARG A 165 15.49 -6.81 7.45
N LEU A 166 14.21 -6.63 7.18
CA LEU A 166 13.58 -7.16 5.97
C LEU A 166 14.24 -6.58 4.72
N LEU A 167 14.35 -5.24 4.62
CA LEU A 167 14.96 -4.55 3.48
C LEU A 167 16.39 -5.05 3.18
N GLN A 168 17.18 -5.31 4.23
CA GLN A 168 18.53 -5.88 4.11
C GLN A 168 18.53 -7.34 3.59
N GLN A 169 17.53 -8.14 3.99
CA GLN A 169 17.44 -9.56 3.63
C GLN A 169 16.85 -9.83 2.25
N VAL A 170 16.11 -8.86 1.67
CA VAL A 170 15.45 -8.98 0.36
C VAL A 170 15.78 -7.79 -0.57
N PRO A 171 17.07 -7.47 -0.83
CA PRO A 171 17.47 -6.27 -1.57
C PRO A 171 16.93 -6.20 -3.02
N GLU A 172 16.54 -7.34 -3.60
CA GLU A 172 15.97 -7.44 -4.94
C GLU A 172 14.46 -7.15 -4.99
N THR A 173 13.78 -7.14 -3.84
CA THR A 173 12.33 -6.93 -3.75
C THR A 173 12.03 -5.47 -3.51
N ILE A 174 11.25 -4.86 -4.40
CA ILE A 174 10.70 -3.53 -4.16
C ILE A 174 9.55 -3.63 -3.16
N ILE A 175 9.68 -2.91 -2.05
CA ILE A 175 8.66 -2.80 -1.00
C ILE A 175 8.07 -1.39 -1.05
N ILE A 176 6.75 -1.29 -1.11
CA ILE A 176 5.99 -0.05 -1.06
C ILE A 176 5.38 0.02 0.34
N GLY A 177 5.97 0.86 1.19
CA GLY A 177 5.53 1.11 2.55
C GLY A 177 4.17 1.80 2.59
N HIS A 178 3.28 1.25 3.41
CA HIS A 178 1.95 1.77 3.66
C HIS A 178 1.53 1.41 5.10
N GLY A 179 0.51 2.11 5.61
CA GLY A 179 -0.07 1.84 6.91
C GLY A 179 0.25 2.83 8.03
N PRO A 180 -0.56 2.86 9.11
CA PRO A 180 -0.32 3.73 10.26
C PRO A 180 1.04 3.46 10.91
N GLY A 181 1.44 2.19 11.03
CA GLY A 181 2.74 1.77 11.56
C GLY A 181 3.92 2.36 10.80
N PHE A 182 3.86 2.33 9.47
CA PHE A 182 4.88 2.88 8.61
C PHE A 182 4.91 4.40 8.72
N TRP A 183 3.76 5.04 8.50
CA TRP A 183 3.67 6.50 8.41
C TRP A 183 3.81 7.23 9.75
N ALA A 184 3.58 6.58 10.89
CA ALA A 184 3.88 7.15 12.20
C ALA A 184 5.36 7.55 12.29
N ASP A 185 6.25 6.67 11.83
CA ASP A 185 7.72 6.79 11.85
C ASP A 185 8.28 7.80 10.83
N ILE A 186 7.43 8.61 10.18
CA ILE A 186 7.89 9.79 9.42
C ILE A 186 8.56 10.82 10.33
N GLY A 187 8.08 10.94 11.57
CA GLY A 187 8.64 11.81 12.60
C GLY A 187 9.18 11.00 13.78
N GLY A 188 10.25 11.46 14.39
CA GLY A 188 10.87 10.79 15.54
C GLY A 188 10.24 11.19 16.88
N GLY A 189 10.52 10.40 17.92
CA GLY A 189 10.08 10.66 19.29
C GLY A 189 8.69 10.12 19.63
N LEU A 190 8.21 9.14 18.86
CA LEU A 190 6.97 8.41 19.11
C LEU A 190 7.07 7.59 20.38
N THR A 191 5.96 7.47 21.10
CA THR A 191 5.77 6.38 22.05
C THR A 191 5.34 5.09 21.34
N VAL A 192 5.38 3.97 22.06
CA VAL A 192 4.93 2.67 21.52
C VAL A 192 3.45 2.71 21.15
N GLU A 193 2.63 3.40 21.95
CA GLU A 193 1.19 3.55 21.74
C GLU A 193 0.85 4.38 20.49
N GLU A 194 1.73 5.33 20.12
CA GLU A 194 1.55 6.17 18.94
C GLU A 194 1.91 5.46 17.63
N LYS A 195 2.69 4.36 17.69
CA LYS A 195 3.16 3.62 16.53
C LYS A 195 2.02 3.04 15.69
N SER A 196 0.94 2.55 16.31
CA SER A 196 -0.21 1.99 15.58
C SER A 196 -1.26 3.04 15.15
N GLY A 197 -0.97 4.33 15.33
CA GLY A 197 -1.95 5.40 15.17
C GLY A 197 -1.61 6.43 14.11
N TYR A 198 -2.26 7.59 14.23
CA TYR A 198 -2.03 8.76 13.40
C TYR A 198 -1.48 9.91 14.27
N PRO A 199 -0.16 9.98 14.51
CA PRO A 199 0.44 11.04 15.32
C PRO A 199 0.04 12.43 14.82
N LYS A 200 -0.20 13.35 15.75
CA LYS A 200 -0.67 14.71 15.47
C LYS A 200 0.42 15.74 15.71
N GLY A 201 0.24 16.92 15.13
CA GLY A 201 1.14 18.05 15.32
C GLY A 201 2.44 17.96 14.52
N PRO A 202 3.30 19.00 14.64
CA PRO A 202 4.44 19.20 13.77
C PRO A 202 5.55 18.16 13.95
N ILE A 203 6.27 17.88 12.87
CA ILE A 203 7.39 16.95 12.82
C ILE A 203 8.66 17.74 13.20
N ARG A 204 9.03 17.69 14.49
CA ARG A 204 10.20 18.41 15.02
C ARG A 204 11.54 17.75 14.67
N GLN A 205 11.52 16.44 14.48
CA GLN A 205 12.68 15.63 14.13
C GLN A 205 12.23 14.50 13.19
N GLU A 206 13.07 14.15 12.22
CA GLU A 206 12.80 13.02 11.32
C GLU A 206 12.77 11.70 12.08
N GLY A 207 11.88 10.79 11.66
CA GLY A 207 11.83 9.42 12.14
C GLY A 207 12.61 8.46 11.25
N SER A 208 12.30 7.16 11.34
CA SER A 208 12.99 6.15 10.53
C SER A 208 12.60 6.19 9.07
N VAL A 209 11.38 6.60 8.68
CA VAL A 209 10.95 6.56 7.27
C VAL A 209 11.87 7.39 6.36
N PRO A 210 12.17 8.68 6.63
CA PRO A 210 13.14 9.43 5.83
C PRO A 210 14.52 8.75 5.77
N ARG A 211 15.04 8.27 6.90
CA ARG A 211 16.33 7.56 6.96
C ARG A 211 16.34 6.29 6.10
N LEU A 212 15.28 5.49 6.18
CA LEU A 212 15.15 4.25 5.43
C LEU A 212 15.02 4.53 3.92
N LEU A 213 14.22 5.52 3.52
CA LEU A 213 14.09 5.92 2.11
C LEU A 213 15.41 6.42 1.51
N ARG A 214 16.27 7.08 2.31
CA ARG A 214 17.64 7.46 1.88
C ARG A 214 18.58 6.25 1.76
N THR A 215 18.42 5.27 2.63
CA THR A 215 19.37 4.16 2.78
C THR A 215 19.08 2.99 1.84
N TYR A 216 17.80 2.63 1.67
CA TYR A 216 17.38 1.41 0.99
C TYR A 216 16.74 1.73 -0.36
N PRO A 217 17.43 1.48 -1.49
CA PRO A 217 16.93 1.82 -2.82
C PRO A 217 15.69 1.01 -3.22
N ASN A 218 15.44 -0.11 -2.53
CA ASN A 218 14.30 -0.98 -2.71
C ASN A 218 13.07 -0.63 -1.83
N LEU A 219 13.11 0.48 -1.08
CA LEU A 219 11.96 1.01 -0.35
C LEU A 219 11.31 2.18 -1.10
N TYR A 220 10.01 2.10 -1.29
CA TYR A 220 9.10 3.15 -1.75
C TYR A 220 8.04 3.38 -0.67
N ALA A 221 7.24 4.43 -0.82
CA ALA A 221 6.09 4.66 0.06
C ALA A 221 4.89 5.14 -0.75
N ASP A 222 3.73 4.52 -0.55
CA ASP A 222 2.48 5.10 -1.05
C ASP A 222 1.89 6.06 -0.01
N ILE A 223 1.21 7.10 -0.48
CA ILE A 223 0.61 8.14 0.37
C ILE A 223 -0.87 7.88 0.65
N SER A 224 -1.34 6.66 0.44
CA SER A 224 -2.76 6.33 0.47
C SER A 224 -3.35 6.35 1.88
N ALA A 225 -4.67 6.22 1.95
CA ALA A 225 -5.45 6.22 3.18
C ALA A 225 -5.27 7.48 4.05
N MET A 226 -5.78 7.41 5.27
CA MET A 226 -5.52 8.40 6.31
C MET A 226 -4.07 8.34 6.80
N SER A 227 -3.37 7.21 6.66
CA SER A 227 -1.98 7.03 7.12
C SER A 227 -1.03 7.98 6.41
N GLY A 228 -0.94 7.88 5.07
CA GLY A 228 -0.09 8.76 4.27
C GLY A 228 -0.58 10.20 4.26
N TYR A 229 -1.90 10.41 4.17
CA TYR A 229 -2.46 11.75 4.18
C TYR A 229 -2.19 12.50 5.48
N ASN A 230 -2.42 11.88 6.65
CA ASN A 230 -2.13 12.50 7.94
C ASN A 230 -0.64 12.83 8.07
N ALA A 231 0.24 11.90 7.67
CA ALA A 231 1.68 12.09 7.74
C ALA A 231 2.16 13.32 6.94
N LEU A 232 1.58 13.55 5.75
CA LEU A 232 1.93 14.68 4.89
C LEU A 232 1.17 15.98 5.19
N THR A 233 0.06 15.94 5.91
CA THR A 233 -0.75 17.15 6.14
C THR A 233 -0.66 17.71 7.55
N ARG A 234 -0.17 16.93 8.53
CA ARG A 234 0.02 17.43 9.91
C ARG A 234 1.15 18.45 10.06
N ASP A 235 2.07 18.52 9.10
CA ASP A 235 3.16 19.50 9.02
C ASP A 235 3.49 19.82 7.56
N GLU A 236 2.88 20.88 7.03
CA GLU A 236 2.99 21.25 5.61
C GLU A 236 4.41 21.62 5.20
N ALA A 237 5.14 22.38 6.03
CA ALA A 237 6.50 22.77 5.74
C ALA A 237 7.43 21.55 5.66
N PHE A 238 7.24 20.56 6.54
CA PHE A 238 7.94 19.29 6.46
C PHE A 238 7.57 18.51 5.20
N ALA A 239 6.28 18.38 4.91
CA ALA A 239 5.80 17.59 3.78
C ALA A 239 6.29 18.11 2.44
N ILE A 240 6.34 19.43 2.24
CA ILE A 240 6.91 20.04 1.02
C ILE A 240 8.38 19.63 0.84
N ARG A 241 9.19 19.68 1.91
CA ARG A 241 10.58 19.23 1.84
C ARG A 241 10.68 17.73 1.55
N PHE A 242 9.88 16.93 2.26
CA PHE A 242 9.83 15.48 2.12
C PHE A 242 9.46 15.05 0.69
N LEU A 243 8.41 15.61 0.11
CA LEU A 243 7.96 15.28 -1.24
C LEU A 243 8.98 15.67 -2.31
N ASN A 244 9.67 16.80 -2.15
CA ASN A 244 10.72 17.21 -3.09
C ASN A 244 11.98 16.34 -2.96
N GLU A 245 12.39 16.00 -1.73
CA GLU A 245 13.54 15.15 -1.48
C GLU A 245 13.30 13.71 -1.96
N PHE A 246 12.18 13.12 -1.59
CA PHE A 246 11.83 11.73 -1.88
C PHE A 246 10.96 11.58 -3.13
N GLN A 247 10.92 12.57 -4.01
CA GLN A 247 10.09 12.57 -5.23
C GLN A 247 10.26 11.31 -6.08
N ASP A 248 11.42 10.64 -6.01
CA ASP A 248 11.73 9.40 -6.72
C ASP A 248 11.39 8.14 -5.92
N ARG A 249 10.68 8.22 -4.79
CA ARG A 249 10.31 7.08 -3.94
C ARG A 249 8.86 7.14 -3.44
N ILE A 250 8.17 8.25 -3.65
CA ILE A 250 6.78 8.41 -3.24
C ILE A 250 5.83 8.05 -4.38
N ILE A 251 4.77 7.32 -4.07
CA ILE A 251 3.77 6.83 -5.02
C ILE A 251 2.39 7.33 -4.59
N PHE A 252 1.61 7.85 -5.54
CA PHE A 252 0.21 8.17 -5.32
C PHE A 252 -0.63 6.90 -5.20
N GLY A 253 -1.45 6.85 -4.15
CA GLY A 253 -2.51 5.88 -3.97
C GLY A 253 -3.61 6.50 -3.12
N THR A 254 -4.81 5.94 -3.16
CA THR A 254 -5.92 6.46 -2.33
C THR A 254 -6.40 5.50 -1.27
N ASP A 255 -6.24 4.19 -1.48
CA ASP A 255 -6.76 3.13 -0.64
C ASP A 255 -8.29 3.22 -0.52
N VAL A 256 -8.96 3.12 -1.67
CA VAL A 256 -10.42 3.03 -1.67
C VAL A 256 -10.87 1.66 -1.24
N CYS A 257 -11.40 1.63 -0.01
CA CYS A 257 -12.05 0.49 0.61
C CYS A 257 -13.59 0.52 0.51
N PHE A 258 -14.19 1.69 0.25
CA PHE A 258 -15.65 1.86 0.24
C PHE A 258 -16.12 2.80 -0.89
N GLY A 259 -17.22 2.43 -1.55
CA GLY A 259 -17.77 3.15 -2.71
C GLY A 259 -18.79 4.24 -2.37
N ASP A 260 -18.81 4.72 -1.13
CA ASP A 260 -19.61 5.87 -0.69
C ASP A 260 -18.76 7.14 -0.56
N GLU A 261 -19.42 8.30 -0.44
CA GLU A 261 -18.74 9.60 -0.34
C GLU A 261 -17.74 9.68 0.83
N ARG A 262 -18.00 8.97 1.94
CA ARG A 262 -17.09 8.92 3.10
C ARG A 262 -15.83 8.11 2.81
N GLY A 263 -15.79 7.36 1.71
CA GLY A 263 -14.63 6.60 1.25
C GLY A 263 -13.70 7.42 0.36
N ARG A 264 -14.07 8.66 0.02
CA ARG A 264 -13.22 9.53 -0.80
C ARG A 264 -12.02 10.04 -0.03
N MET A 265 -10.92 10.19 -0.76
CA MET A 265 -9.64 10.53 -0.17
C MET A 265 -9.02 11.78 -0.83
N PRO A 266 -8.45 12.71 -0.05
CA PRO A 266 -8.08 14.05 -0.52
C PRO A 266 -6.66 14.17 -1.11
N GLN A 267 -5.89 13.08 -1.24
CA GLN A 267 -4.47 13.13 -1.57
C GLN A 267 -4.21 13.75 -2.95
N LEU A 268 -5.04 13.44 -3.96
CA LEU A 268 -4.86 14.01 -5.30
C LEU A 268 -5.11 15.52 -5.31
N GLY A 269 -6.16 15.97 -4.62
CA GLY A 269 -6.44 17.40 -4.44
C GLY A 269 -5.31 18.12 -3.71
N TYR A 270 -4.75 17.48 -2.67
CA TYR A 270 -3.59 17.99 -1.96
C TYR A 270 -2.36 18.14 -2.86
N LEU A 271 -2.02 17.12 -3.66
CA LEU A 271 -0.90 17.20 -4.61
C LEU A 271 -1.12 18.27 -5.69
N ARG A 272 -2.34 18.40 -6.22
CA ARG A 272 -2.69 19.46 -7.19
C ARG A 272 -2.52 20.85 -6.58
N ARG A 273 -2.98 21.06 -5.34
CA ARG A 273 -2.78 22.32 -4.62
C ARG A 273 -1.30 22.67 -4.46
N LEU A 274 -0.47 21.72 -4.02
CA LEU A 274 0.97 21.95 -3.89
C LEU A 274 1.64 22.28 -5.22
N LEU A 275 1.17 21.71 -6.33
CA LEU A 275 1.63 22.05 -7.67
C LEU A 275 1.21 23.47 -8.07
N ASP A 276 -0.07 23.81 -7.88
CA ASP A 276 -0.64 25.12 -8.23
C ASP A 276 0.01 26.26 -7.42
N GLU A 277 0.34 26.01 -6.15
CA GLU A 277 1.03 26.95 -5.25
C GLU A 277 2.55 27.02 -5.50
N GLY A 278 3.10 26.18 -6.39
CA GLY A 278 4.52 26.15 -6.75
C GLY A 278 5.42 25.50 -5.68
N HIS A 279 4.85 24.71 -4.76
CA HIS A 279 5.58 23.98 -3.74
C HIS A 279 6.21 22.68 -4.25
N ILE A 280 5.64 22.10 -5.31
CA ILE A 280 6.24 21.01 -6.08
C ILE A 280 6.22 21.35 -7.57
N THR A 281 7.16 20.80 -8.34
CA THR A 281 7.19 20.99 -9.80
C THR A 281 6.29 19.99 -10.51
N GLN A 282 5.99 20.23 -11.79
CA GLN A 282 5.31 19.24 -12.64
C GLN A 282 6.08 17.91 -12.69
N GLU A 283 7.41 17.94 -12.64
CA GLU A 283 8.22 16.72 -12.61
C GLU A 283 7.97 15.91 -11.34
N VAL A 284 7.97 16.57 -10.17
CA VAL A 284 7.68 15.93 -8.88
C VAL A 284 6.26 15.36 -8.88
N PHE A 285 5.28 16.15 -9.34
CA PHE A 285 3.90 15.71 -9.46
C PHE A 285 3.76 14.47 -10.35
N ASP A 286 4.37 14.47 -11.55
CA ASP A 286 4.37 13.34 -12.47
C ASP A 286 5.04 12.08 -11.88
N LYS A 287 6.16 12.27 -11.18
CA LYS A 287 6.86 11.15 -10.52
C LYS A 287 5.97 10.47 -9.52
N ILE A 288 5.35 11.25 -8.64
CA ILE A 288 4.46 10.74 -7.59
C ILE A 288 3.21 10.12 -8.20
N THR A 289 2.57 10.78 -9.17
CA THR A 289 1.26 10.38 -9.67
C THR A 289 1.28 9.25 -10.69
N TYR A 290 2.40 8.97 -11.37
CA TYR A 290 2.46 7.83 -12.28
C TYR A 290 3.86 7.28 -12.61
N LYS A 291 4.92 8.10 -12.70
CA LYS A 291 6.21 7.57 -13.20
C LYS A 291 6.84 6.58 -12.22
N ASN A 292 6.73 6.82 -10.91
CA ASN A 292 7.30 5.92 -9.92
C ASN A 292 6.59 4.57 -9.89
N VAL A 293 5.25 4.55 -9.91
CA VAL A 293 4.51 3.28 -9.92
C VAL A 293 4.80 2.46 -11.19
N LEU A 294 4.88 3.10 -12.35
CA LEU A 294 5.27 2.42 -13.60
C LEU A 294 6.70 1.89 -13.55
N ARG A 295 7.62 2.59 -12.87
CA ARG A 295 9.01 2.15 -12.73
C ARG A 295 9.13 0.90 -11.85
N VAL A 296 8.31 0.77 -10.81
CA VAL A 296 8.39 -0.38 -9.88
C VAL A 296 7.61 -1.60 -10.39
N MET A 297 6.54 -1.39 -11.17
CA MET A 297 5.79 -2.47 -11.83
C MET A 297 6.50 -2.98 -13.09
N LYS A 298 7.67 -3.62 -12.93
CA LYS A 298 8.52 -4.07 -14.05
C LYS A 298 7.82 -4.98 -15.07
N ARG A 299 6.77 -5.70 -14.64
CA ARG A 299 5.97 -6.59 -15.49
C ARG A 299 4.86 -5.89 -16.25
N TYR A 300 4.50 -4.66 -15.86
CA TYR A 300 3.47 -3.89 -16.52
C TYR A 300 3.98 -3.35 -17.85
N LYS A 301 3.22 -3.62 -18.91
CA LYS A 301 3.49 -3.12 -20.26
C LYS A 301 2.39 -2.12 -20.61
N LEU A 302 2.80 -0.89 -20.93
CA LEU A 302 1.92 0.17 -21.41
C LEU A 302 1.29 -0.16 -22.76
#